data_AF-A0A7S3JEM7-F1
#
_entry.id   AF-A0A7S3JEM7-F1
#
_cell.length_a   1.000
_cell.length_b   1.000
_cell.length_c   1.000
_cell.angle_alpha   90.00
_cell.angle_beta   90.00
_cell.angle_gamma   90.00
#
_symmetry.space_group_name_H-M   'P 1'
#
loop_
_entity.id
_entity.type
_entity.pdbx_description
1 polymer ?
#
loop_
_entity_poly.entity_id
_entity_poly.type
_entity_poly.pdbx_seq_one_letter_code
_entity_poly.pdbx_strand_id
1 'polypeptide(L)'
;IDFKKEMEADQDIDFKKEKELSKQMLKCVEDGIQDSISKKERKQAKHGSRVVCPNNNWNRLRKIITTEQIKKKEEKPKEKAEISQPPTTEKAKKKRNRRKKKEQDKQKAENENNNIGGASIADLVFYPEKHDKSKGITPIVGLDCEMVEVDHTSNGLARISIVNYNGHVLMDSFVKPKGVITNYRSWISGVYPESMKKAMPYDEAREQAIEILTGKIIVGHSLKHDFAVINWEPLQHNVRDLITYKKFQDEGNHPKSLKKLTLEFLEKQIQSGSHSSVVDARAALGLYRIVEHSWNQQVRSKQSKLKRTRVEAEVNIFGQKHKGRKRVKTEKNALAEGPQ
;
A
#
# COMPACT_ATOMS: atom_id res chain seq x y z
N ILE A 1 15.77 -41.71 -6.11
CA ILE A 1 16.67 -40.88 -5.29
C ILE A 1 16.49 -39.45 -5.80
N ASP A 2 15.30 -38.90 -5.56
CA ASP A 2 14.95 -37.92 -4.51
C ASP A 2 15.51 -36.49 -4.70
N PHE A 3 15.41 -35.95 -5.93
CA PHE A 3 15.66 -34.52 -6.25
C PHE A 3 14.63 -33.55 -5.63
N LYS A 4 13.46 -34.04 -5.18
CA LYS A 4 12.45 -33.20 -4.51
C LYS A 4 12.86 -32.83 -3.08
N LYS A 5 13.58 -33.72 -2.37
CA LYS A 5 14.05 -33.41 -1.01
C LYS A 5 15.18 -32.39 -0.96
N GLU A 6 16.04 -32.28 -1.98
CA GLU A 6 17.11 -31.28 -2.00
C GLU A 6 16.57 -29.86 -2.26
N MET A 7 15.58 -29.69 -3.15
CA MET A 7 14.97 -28.37 -3.37
C MET A 7 14.15 -27.87 -2.17
N GLU A 8 13.46 -28.77 -1.45
CA GLU A 8 12.73 -28.39 -0.23
C GLU A 8 13.69 -28.03 0.92
N ALA A 9 14.86 -28.67 0.99
CA ALA A 9 15.89 -28.34 1.98
C ALA A 9 16.54 -26.97 1.73
N ASP A 10 16.80 -26.59 0.47
CA ASP A 10 17.40 -25.30 0.15
C ASP A 10 16.45 -24.11 0.39
N GLN A 11 15.14 -24.28 0.15
CA GLN A 11 14.14 -23.27 0.47
C GLN A 11 13.98 -23.06 1.99
N ASP A 12 14.11 -24.13 2.77
CA ASP A 12 14.05 -24.07 4.24
C ASP A 12 15.28 -23.42 4.87
N ILE A 13 16.46 -23.52 4.23
CA ILE A 13 17.71 -22.89 4.69
C ILE A 13 17.65 -21.37 4.46
N ASP A 14 17.10 -20.93 3.34
CA ASP A 14 16.98 -19.50 3.02
C ASP A 14 15.95 -18.80 3.92
N PHE A 15 14.82 -19.46 4.19
CA PHE A 15 13.81 -18.97 5.13
C PHE A 15 14.34 -18.87 6.57
N LYS A 16 15.21 -19.80 6.99
CA LYS A 16 15.87 -19.73 8.30
C LYS A 16 16.87 -18.57 8.39
N LYS A 17 17.65 -18.31 7.33
CA LYS A 17 18.56 -17.16 7.25
C LYS A 17 17.82 -15.84 7.31
N GLU A 18 16.72 -15.69 6.56
CA GLU A 18 15.92 -14.47 6.53
C GLU A 18 15.25 -14.19 7.89
N LYS A 19 14.79 -15.24 8.57
CA LYS A 19 14.23 -15.14 9.92
C LYS A 19 15.27 -14.76 10.96
N GLU A 20 16.52 -15.20 10.80
CA GLU A 20 17.62 -14.84 11.70
C GLU A 20 18.10 -13.40 11.46
N LEU A 21 18.16 -12.95 10.21
CA LEU A 21 18.45 -11.56 9.84
C LEU A 21 17.37 -10.60 10.38
N SER A 22 16.10 -11.01 10.34
CA SER A 22 14.98 -10.27 10.92
C SER A 22 15.08 -10.15 12.45
N LYS A 23 15.49 -11.22 13.15
CA LYS A 23 15.74 -11.16 14.61
C LYS A 23 16.92 -10.26 14.95
N GLN A 24 17.99 -10.29 14.17
CA GLN A 24 19.15 -9.40 14.36
C GLN A 24 18.76 -7.92 14.17
N MET A 25 17.97 -7.61 13.15
CA MET A 25 17.41 -6.27 12.92
C MET A 25 16.51 -5.80 14.07
N LEU A 26 15.63 -6.67 14.58
CA LEU A 26 14.79 -6.37 15.74
C LEU A 26 15.61 -6.11 17.01
N LYS A 27 16.66 -6.90 17.24
CA LYS A 27 17.57 -6.71 18.37
C LYS A 27 18.34 -5.37 18.29
N CYS A 28 18.81 -4.97 17.11
CA CYS A 28 19.43 -3.66 16.90
C CYS A 28 18.46 -2.48 17.17
N VAL A 29 17.17 -2.67 16.85
CA VAL A 29 16.12 -1.67 17.15
C VAL A 29 15.83 -1.61 18.64
N GLU A 30 15.74 -2.76 19.31
CA GLU A 30 15.56 -2.83 20.77
C GLU A 30 16.75 -2.23 21.51
N ASP A 31 17.98 -2.56 21.11
CA ASP A 31 19.21 -2.00 21.69
C ASP A 31 19.27 -0.48 21.49
N GLY A 32 18.88 0.04 20.31
CA GLY A 32 18.77 1.48 20.06
C GLY A 32 17.67 2.19 20.86
N ILE A 33 16.59 1.48 21.19
CA ILE A 33 15.52 1.96 22.08
C ILE A 33 16.00 1.96 23.53
N GLN A 34 16.70 0.91 23.99
CA GLN A 34 17.33 0.84 25.30
C GLN A 34 18.33 1.99 25.49
N ASP A 35 19.12 2.29 24.47
CA ASP A 35 20.16 3.30 24.48
C ASP A 35 19.60 4.74 24.46
N SER A 36 18.39 4.93 23.91
CA SER A 36 17.64 6.18 23.97
C SER A 36 16.82 6.35 25.27
N ILE A 37 16.45 5.24 25.93
CA ILE A 37 15.88 5.23 27.28
C ILE A 37 16.97 5.53 28.32
N SER A 38 18.17 4.94 28.20
CA SER A 38 19.31 5.23 29.09
C SER A 38 19.79 6.68 28.97
N LYS A 39 19.74 7.27 27.76
CA LYS A 39 20.02 8.70 27.51
C LYS A 39 18.92 9.63 28.04
N LYS A 40 17.69 9.14 28.25
CA LYS A 40 16.62 9.88 28.93
C LYS A 40 16.81 9.89 30.45
N GLU A 41 17.31 8.80 31.03
CA GLU A 41 17.62 8.69 32.46
C GLU A 41 18.89 9.47 32.85
N ARG A 42 19.84 9.66 31.92
CA ARG A 42 21.06 10.46 32.15
C ARG A 42 20.90 11.98 32.01
N LYS A 43 19.70 12.51 31.76
CA LYS A 43 19.46 13.97 31.65
C LYS A 43 19.13 14.68 32.98
N GLN A 44 19.61 14.13 34.09
CA GLN A 44 19.85 14.85 35.34
C GLN A 44 21.35 14.83 35.71
N ALA A 45 22.25 15.17 34.79
CA ALA A 45 23.61 15.59 35.12
C ALA A 45 24.27 16.37 33.97
N LYS A 46 24.63 17.61 34.29
CA LYS A 46 25.58 18.58 33.71
C LYS A 46 26.26 18.32 32.35
N HIS A 47 26.11 19.35 31.49
CA HIS A 47 27.06 20.02 30.57
C HIS A 47 28.16 19.23 29.83
N GLY A 48 28.17 19.38 28.49
CA GLY A 48 29.39 19.29 27.68
C GLY A 48 29.21 18.82 26.23
N SER A 49 29.40 19.76 25.29
CA SER A 49 29.62 19.60 23.83
C SER A 49 28.45 19.26 22.88
N ARG A 50 28.43 20.05 21.81
CA ARG A 50 27.34 20.36 20.86
C ARG A 50 27.56 19.60 19.54
N VAL A 51 26.54 18.89 19.06
CA VAL A 51 26.37 18.57 17.63
C VAL A 51 24.99 19.09 17.22
N VAL A 52 24.98 19.92 16.17
CA VAL A 52 23.78 20.60 15.65
C VAL A 52 23.11 19.68 14.61
N CYS A 53 21.82 19.38 14.81
CA CYS A 53 20.95 18.80 13.78
C CYS A 53 19.77 19.77 13.51
N PRO A 54 19.33 19.97 12.26
CA PRO A 54 18.34 20.99 11.91
C PRO A 54 16.90 20.66 12.36
N ASN A 55 16.34 21.61 13.11
CA ASN A 55 14.93 21.97 13.37
C ASN A 55 13.81 20.91 13.33
N ASN A 56 13.33 20.58 14.53
CA ASN A 56 12.08 19.90 14.85
C ASN A 56 10.86 20.83 14.75
N ASN A 57 9.93 20.57 13.83
CA ASN A 57 8.59 21.20 13.79
C ASN A 57 7.51 20.41 14.59
N TRP A 58 7.90 19.45 15.44
CA TRP A 58 6.96 18.62 16.22
C TRP A 58 6.37 19.34 17.45
N ASN A 59 7.07 20.35 17.99
CA ASN A 59 6.63 21.04 19.20
C ASN A 59 5.50 22.06 18.95
N ARG A 60 5.33 22.52 17.70
CA ARG A 60 4.24 23.44 17.30
C ARG A 60 2.91 22.70 17.13
N LEU A 61 2.95 21.46 16.65
CA LEU A 61 1.79 20.56 16.49
C LEU A 61 1.15 20.14 17.82
N ARG A 62 1.95 19.97 18.88
CA ARG A 62 1.41 19.61 20.21
C ARG A 62 0.52 20.69 20.82
N LYS A 63 0.87 21.97 20.64
CA LYS A 63 0.10 23.09 21.22
C LYS A 63 -1.28 23.25 20.58
N ILE A 64 -1.39 22.99 19.27
CA ILE A 64 -2.65 23.12 18.50
C ILE A 64 -3.66 22.04 18.91
N ILE A 65 -3.20 20.80 19.11
CA ILE A 65 -4.05 19.65 19.48
C ILE A 65 -4.63 19.81 20.90
N THR A 66 -3.86 20.41 21.82
CA THR A 66 -4.33 20.65 23.20
C THR A 66 -5.34 21.79 23.30
N THR A 67 -5.28 22.81 22.43
CA THR A 67 -6.19 23.95 22.48
C THR A 67 -7.57 23.69 21.86
N GLU A 68 -7.70 22.75 20.92
CA GLU A 68 -9.00 22.41 20.31
C GLU A 68 -9.89 21.53 21.20
N GLN A 69 -9.32 20.79 22.14
CA GLN A 69 -10.08 19.87 23.01
C GLN A 69 -10.76 20.57 24.20
N ILE A 70 -10.35 21.79 24.54
CA ILE A 70 -10.85 22.51 25.72
C ILE A 70 -12.09 23.39 25.40
N LYS A 71 -12.33 23.75 24.13
CA LYS A 71 -13.47 24.63 23.73
C LYS A 71 -14.81 23.93 23.45
N LYS A 72 -14.98 22.63 23.77
CA LYS A 72 -16.21 21.87 23.48
C LYS A 72 -16.97 21.31 24.69
N LYS A 73 -16.61 21.72 25.91
CA LYS A 73 -17.29 21.30 27.14
C LYS A 73 -17.74 22.52 27.94
N GLU A 74 -18.82 23.15 27.51
CA GLU A 74 -19.68 23.95 28.38
C GLU A 74 -21.01 24.13 27.64
N GLU A 75 -22.02 23.35 28.06
CA GLU A 75 -23.44 23.73 28.13
C GLU A 75 -24.33 22.49 28.46
N LYS A 76 -25.00 22.57 29.61
CA LYS A 76 -26.19 21.83 30.06
C LYS A 76 -26.90 22.78 31.05
N PRO A 77 -28.24 22.75 31.27
CA PRO A 77 -28.97 21.49 31.54
C PRO A 77 -30.49 21.40 31.19
N LYS A 78 -30.97 20.14 31.24
CA LYS A 78 -32.30 19.61 31.65
C LYS A 78 -33.56 19.93 30.85
N GLU A 79 -34.17 18.90 30.26
CA GLU A 79 -35.61 18.65 30.43
C GLU A 79 -35.94 17.13 30.41
N LYS A 80 -37.10 16.82 30.98
CA LYS A 80 -37.53 15.60 31.66
C LYS A 80 -37.83 14.42 30.73
N ALA A 81 -37.79 13.23 31.33
CA ALA A 81 -38.21 11.98 30.73
C ALA A 81 -39.73 11.96 30.50
N GLU A 82 -40.13 11.72 29.25
CA GLU A 82 -41.50 11.35 28.92
C GLU A 82 -41.47 10.12 27.98
N ILE A 83 -42.25 9.11 28.37
CA ILE A 83 -42.37 7.81 27.74
C ILE A 83 -43.36 7.95 26.57
N SER A 84 -42.95 7.70 25.32
CA SER A 84 -43.90 7.40 24.22
C SER A 84 -43.26 6.75 22.98
N GLN A 85 -43.73 5.53 22.71
CA GLN A 85 -44.06 4.87 21.42
C GLN A 85 -43.03 4.73 20.25
N PRO A 86 -43.12 3.64 19.45
CA PRO A 86 -42.13 3.27 18.42
C PRO A 86 -42.08 4.27 17.24
N PRO A 87 -40.95 4.35 16.52
CA PRO A 87 -40.70 5.47 15.61
C PRO A 87 -41.56 5.39 14.34
N THR A 88 -42.33 6.44 14.10
CA THR A 88 -43.00 6.70 12.83
C THR A 88 -41.99 6.84 11.68
N THR A 89 -42.44 6.43 10.50
CA THR A 89 -41.70 6.32 9.23
C THR A 89 -40.96 7.60 8.79
N GLU A 90 -41.29 8.74 9.38
CA GLU A 90 -40.74 10.06 9.06
C GLU A 90 -39.34 10.31 9.68
N LYS A 91 -39.09 9.82 10.91
CA LYS A 91 -37.77 9.94 11.57
C LYS A 91 -36.70 9.11 10.85
N ALA A 92 -37.08 7.96 10.28
CA ALA A 92 -36.22 7.14 9.44
C ALA A 92 -35.89 7.82 8.10
N LYS A 93 -36.88 8.45 7.44
CA LYS A 93 -36.68 9.24 6.22
C LYS A 93 -35.72 10.43 6.45
N LYS A 94 -35.87 11.15 7.57
CA LYS A 94 -35.00 12.29 7.92
C LYS A 94 -33.55 11.87 8.19
N LYS A 95 -33.32 10.71 8.83
CA LYS A 95 -31.99 10.13 9.04
C LYS A 95 -31.34 9.64 7.73
N ARG A 96 -32.14 9.06 6.82
CA ARG A 96 -31.70 8.65 5.46
C ARG A 96 -31.32 9.86 4.60
N ASN A 97 -32.11 10.94 4.65
CA ASN A 97 -31.82 12.18 3.92
C ASN A 97 -30.57 12.89 4.44
N ARG A 98 -30.35 12.92 5.77
CA ARG A 98 -29.09 13.43 6.35
C ARG A 98 -27.87 12.62 5.93
N ARG A 99 -27.97 11.28 5.83
CA ARG A 99 -26.87 10.43 5.32
C ARG A 99 -26.60 10.70 3.84
N LYS A 100 -27.64 10.77 2.99
CA LYS A 100 -27.49 11.12 1.57
C LYS A 100 -26.85 12.49 1.36
N LYS A 101 -27.26 13.51 2.13
CA LYS A 101 -26.67 14.85 2.07
C LYS A 101 -25.19 14.84 2.50
N LYS A 102 -24.84 14.10 3.56
CA LYS A 102 -23.45 13.96 4.02
C LYS A 102 -22.56 13.19 3.04
N GLU A 103 -23.13 12.23 2.29
CA GLU A 103 -22.44 11.51 1.20
C GLU A 103 -22.22 12.44 -0.01
N GLN A 104 -23.22 13.23 -0.38
CA GLN A 104 -23.14 14.23 -1.45
C GLN A 104 -22.15 15.34 -1.13
N ASP A 105 -22.16 15.89 0.10
CA ASP A 105 -21.22 16.93 0.54
C ASP A 105 -19.77 16.39 0.56
N LYS A 106 -19.59 15.10 0.89
CA LYS A 106 -18.28 14.43 0.86
C LYS A 106 -17.78 14.17 -0.57
N GLN A 107 -18.68 13.79 -1.49
CA GLN A 107 -18.37 13.68 -2.92
C GLN A 107 -18.04 15.04 -3.54
N LYS A 108 -18.73 16.11 -3.09
CA LYS A 108 -18.48 17.48 -3.54
C LYS A 108 -17.11 18.00 -3.09
N ALA A 109 -16.73 17.74 -1.84
CA ALA A 109 -15.39 18.05 -1.32
C ALA A 109 -14.28 17.19 -1.95
N GLU A 110 -14.55 15.93 -2.32
CA GLU A 110 -13.62 15.10 -3.11
C GLU A 110 -13.44 15.64 -4.54
N ASN A 111 -14.51 16.14 -5.18
CA ASN A 111 -14.41 16.77 -6.51
C ASN A 111 -13.73 18.14 -6.48
N GLU A 112 -13.90 18.94 -5.42
CA GLU A 112 -13.19 20.22 -5.25
C GLU A 112 -11.67 20.03 -5.05
N ASN A 113 -11.23 18.89 -4.48
CA ASN A 113 -9.82 18.52 -4.38
C ASN A 113 -9.15 18.18 -5.73
N ASN A 114 -9.91 18.03 -6.82
CA ASN A 114 -9.35 17.77 -8.15
C ASN A 114 -8.69 19.00 -8.79
N ASN A 115 -8.83 20.18 -8.18
CA ASN A 115 -8.34 21.45 -8.71
C ASN A 115 -7.21 22.03 -7.83
N ILE A 116 -5.99 21.48 -8.00
CA ILE A 116 -4.80 21.95 -7.29
C ILE A 116 -4.09 22.95 -8.21
N GLY A 117 -4.18 24.25 -7.91
CA GLY A 117 -3.41 25.29 -8.61
C GLY A 117 -3.86 25.61 -10.04
N GLY A 118 -5.13 25.37 -10.37
CA GLY A 118 -5.72 25.72 -11.68
C GLY A 118 -5.54 24.67 -12.79
N ALA A 119 -4.72 23.65 -12.58
CA ALA A 119 -4.58 22.50 -13.49
C ALA A 119 -5.32 21.28 -12.93
N SER A 120 -6.05 20.57 -13.81
CA SER A 120 -6.73 19.33 -13.43
C SER A 120 -5.72 18.23 -13.09
N ILE A 121 -6.07 17.31 -12.18
CA ILE A 121 -5.23 16.12 -11.89
C ILE A 121 -4.89 15.37 -13.19
N ALA A 122 -5.85 15.28 -14.12
CA ALA A 122 -5.63 14.64 -15.41
C ALA A 122 -4.51 15.33 -16.19
N ASP A 123 -4.55 16.64 -16.33
CA ASP A 123 -3.52 17.36 -17.10
C ASP A 123 -2.14 17.26 -16.43
N LEU A 124 -2.09 17.32 -15.10
CA LEU A 124 -0.84 17.19 -14.35
C LEU A 124 -0.13 15.85 -14.60
N VAL A 125 -0.88 14.74 -14.72
CA VAL A 125 -0.28 13.40 -14.88
C VAL A 125 -0.06 13.04 -16.35
N PHE A 126 -0.96 13.45 -17.25
CA PHE A 126 -0.83 13.15 -18.68
C PHE A 126 0.17 14.05 -19.40
N TYR A 127 0.30 15.30 -18.96
CA TYR A 127 1.15 16.33 -19.57
C TYR A 127 2.06 16.97 -18.52
N PRO A 128 2.98 16.19 -17.91
CA PRO A 128 3.84 16.71 -16.87
C PRO A 128 4.77 17.83 -17.40
N GLU A 129 4.82 18.95 -16.69
CA GLU A 129 5.65 20.10 -17.08
C GLU A 129 7.13 19.74 -17.15
N LYS A 130 7.86 20.26 -18.14
CA LYS A 130 9.26 19.89 -18.41
C LYS A 130 10.27 20.32 -17.33
N HIS A 131 9.83 21.03 -16.29
CA HIS A 131 10.70 21.57 -15.25
C HIS A 131 11.49 20.45 -14.55
N ASP A 132 12.81 20.63 -14.50
CA ASP A 132 13.73 19.54 -14.16
C ASP A 132 13.59 19.03 -12.72
N LYS A 133 13.08 19.87 -11.81
CA LYS A 133 12.93 19.55 -10.39
C LYS A 133 11.90 18.45 -10.09
N SER A 134 10.93 18.21 -10.99
CA SER A 134 9.85 17.22 -10.78
C SER A 134 10.10 15.87 -11.42
N LYS A 135 11.19 15.69 -12.17
CA LYS A 135 11.50 14.45 -12.92
C LYS A 135 12.09 13.31 -12.08
N GLY A 136 12.53 13.62 -10.86
CA GLY A 136 13.16 12.64 -9.98
C GLY A 136 12.22 11.51 -9.55
N ILE A 137 12.81 10.46 -8.98
CA ILE A 137 12.08 9.34 -8.38
C ILE A 137 11.27 9.84 -7.18
N THR A 138 10.01 9.42 -7.10
CA THR A 138 9.09 9.76 -6.01
C THR A 138 8.72 8.53 -5.17
N PRO A 139 8.22 8.70 -3.93
CA PRO A 139 7.79 7.58 -3.08
C PRO A 139 6.63 6.74 -3.66
N ILE A 140 5.83 7.33 -4.55
CA ILE A 140 4.71 6.69 -5.25
C ILE A 140 5.05 6.67 -6.74
N VAL A 141 4.82 5.53 -7.39
CA VAL A 141 5.08 5.33 -8.82
C VAL A 141 3.90 4.62 -9.48
N GLY A 142 3.64 4.95 -10.74
CA GLY A 142 2.72 4.20 -11.61
C GLY A 142 3.49 3.14 -12.39
N LEU A 143 2.90 1.96 -12.55
CA LEU A 143 3.47 0.83 -13.30
C LEU A 143 2.41 0.26 -14.25
N ASP A 144 2.84 -0.03 -15.48
CA ASP A 144 2.10 -0.82 -16.45
C ASP A 144 3.07 -1.54 -17.40
N CYS A 145 2.72 -2.77 -17.78
CA CYS A 145 3.49 -3.60 -18.68
C CYS A 145 2.65 -4.06 -19.87
N GLU A 146 3.27 -4.08 -21.05
CA GLU A 146 2.72 -4.77 -22.21
C GLU A 146 3.29 -6.18 -22.30
N MET A 147 2.45 -7.14 -22.68
CA MET A 147 2.82 -8.54 -22.81
C MET A 147 2.58 -9.06 -24.22
N VAL A 148 3.45 -9.99 -24.62
CA VAL A 148 3.31 -10.80 -25.83
C VAL A 148 3.10 -12.25 -25.43
N GLU A 149 2.65 -13.07 -26.37
CA GLU A 149 2.66 -14.52 -26.20
C GLU A 149 4.05 -15.09 -26.46
N VAL A 150 4.46 -15.99 -25.58
CA VAL A 150 5.70 -16.72 -25.65
C VAL A 150 5.42 -18.21 -25.51
N ASP A 151 6.13 -19.00 -26.33
CA ASP A 151 6.07 -20.47 -26.35
C ASP A 151 4.63 -21.01 -26.46
N HIS A 152 3.73 -20.27 -27.12
CA HIS A 152 2.30 -20.57 -27.33
C HIS A 152 1.41 -20.65 -26.08
N THR A 153 1.96 -20.51 -24.87
CA THR A 153 1.18 -20.75 -23.64
C THR A 153 1.28 -19.63 -22.62
N SER A 154 2.30 -18.80 -22.68
CA SER A 154 2.67 -17.90 -21.58
C SER A 154 2.74 -16.45 -22.01
N ASN A 155 2.53 -15.55 -21.06
CA ASN A 155 2.74 -14.12 -21.27
C ASN A 155 4.21 -13.78 -21.00
N GLY A 156 4.88 -13.15 -21.96
CA GLY A 156 6.22 -12.60 -21.82
C GLY A 156 6.18 -11.08 -21.70
N LEU A 157 7.04 -10.51 -20.83
CA LEU A 157 7.21 -9.06 -20.72
C LEU A 157 7.81 -8.50 -22.01
N ALA A 158 7.11 -7.55 -22.65
CA ALA A 158 7.52 -6.99 -23.92
C ALA A 158 7.73 -5.47 -23.89
N ARG A 159 7.08 -4.77 -22.97
CA ARG A 159 7.36 -3.37 -22.65
C ARG A 159 7.04 -3.12 -21.19
N ILE A 160 7.86 -2.34 -20.51
CA ILE A 160 7.60 -1.88 -19.14
C ILE A 160 7.66 -0.36 -19.09
N SER A 161 6.66 0.24 -18.45
CA SER A 161 6.61 1.67 -18.20
C SER A 161 6.44 1.95 -16.71
N ILE A 162 7.33 2.77 -16.17
CA ILE A 162 7.27 3.27 -14.79
C ILE A 162 7.25 4.78 -14.83
N VAL A 163 6.27 5.38 -14.17
CA VAL A 163 6.13 6.84 -14.04
C VAL A 163 6.20 7.28 -12.59
N ASN A 164 6.77 8.45 -12.33
CA ASN A 164 6.76 9.05 -11.01
C ASN A 164 5.38 9.65 -10.68
N TYR A 165 5.20 10.16 -9.45
CA TYR A 165 3.95 10.71 -8.94
C TYR A 165 3.40 11.89 -9.77
N ASN A 166 4.29 12.60 -10.46
CA ASN A 166 3.93 13.72 -11.33
C ASN A 166 3.63 13.27 -12.77
N GLY A 167 3.79 11.99 -13.11
CA GLY A 167 3.59 11.46 -14.46
C GLY A 167 4.83 11.49 -15.36
N HIS A 168 6.00 11.90 -14.86
CA HIS A 168 7.24 11.79 -15.60
C HIS A 168 7.67 10.33 -15.73
N VAL A 169 8.17 9.96 -16.90
CA VAL A 169 8.67 8.61 -17.17
C VAL A 169 10.01 8.42 -16.46
N LEU A 170 10.08 7.41 -15.59
CA LEU A 170 11.31 6.93 -14.96
C LEU A 170 11.94 5.79 -15.77
N MET A 171 11.09 4.95 -16.38
CA MET A 171 11.48 3.87 -17.28
C MET A 171 10.40 3.70 -18.34
N ASP A 172 10.79 3.57 -19.60
CA ASP A 172 9.94 3.13 -20.70
C ASP A 172 10.84 2.34 -21.66
N SER A 173 10.71 1.03 -21.68
CA SER A 173 11.63 0.17 -22.42
C SER A 173 10.91 -1.03 -22.99
N PHE A 174 11.18 -1.31 -24.27
CA PHE A 174 10.86 -2.60 -24.85
C PHE A 174 11.82 -3.65 -24.28
N VAL A 175 11.26 -4.82 -23.97
CA VAL A 175 11.96 -5.91 -23.31
C VAL A 175 11.89 -7.14 -24.19
N LYS A 176 13.01 -7.83 -24.35
CA LYS A 176 13.05 -9.13 -25.02
C LYS A 176 12.68 -10.20 -23.99
N PRO A 177 11.47 -10.80 -24.05
CA PRO A 177 11.04 -11.78 -23.07
C PRO A 177 11.91 -13.04 -23.11
N LYS A 178 11.90 -13.81 -22.02
CA LYS A 178 12.45 -15.17 -21.99
C LYS A 178 11.53 -16.10 -22.78
N GLY A 179 12.09 -16.81 -23.77
CA GLY A 179 11.37 -17.73 -24.68
C GLY A 179 11.17 -17.16 -26.08
N VAL A 180 10.49 -17.92 -26.95
CA VAL A 180 10.24 -17.51 -28.35
C VAL A 180 8.90 -16.79 -28.44
N ILE A 181 8.90 -15.55 -28.94
CA ILE A 181 7.65 -14.82 -29.19
C ILE A 181 6.88 -15.51 -30.31
N THR A 182 5.68 -16.02 -29.99
CA THR A 182 4.80 -16.70 -30.95
C THR A 182 3.70 -15.79 -31.45
N ASN A 183 3.28 -14.80 -30.64
CA ASN A 183 2.28 -13.81 -31.02
C ASN A 183 2.51 -12.48 -30.30
N TYR A 184 2.73 -11.41 -31.07
CA TYR A 184 2.95 -10.08 -30.53
C TYR A 184 1.71 -9.41 -29.94
N ARG A 185 0.50 -9.87 -30.32
CA ARG A 185 -0.77 -9.28 -29.89
C ARG A 185 -0.83 -7.76 -30.16
N SER A 186 -0.20 -7.32 -31.24
CA SER A 186 0.10 -5.89 -31.50
C SER A 186 -1.13 -4.99 -31.50
N TRP A 187 -2.30 -5.53 -31.85
CA TRP A 187 -3.57 -4.79 -31.83
C TRP A 187 -3.98 -4.37 -30.40
N ILE A 188 -3.51 -5.09 -29.38
CA ILE A 188 -3.66 -4.73 -27.96
C ILE A 188 -2.37 -4.12 -27.44
N SER A 189 -1.24 -4.83 -27.53
CA SER A 189 0.00 -4.47 -26.83
C SER A 189 0.75 -3.27 -27.42
N GLY A 190 0.48 -2.93 -28.69
CA GLY A 190 1.26 -1.94 -29.43
C GLY A 190 2.73 -2.36 -29.67
N VAL A 191 3.08 -3.62 -29.38
CA VAL A 191 4.42 -4.18 -29.59
C VAL A 191 4.48 -4.83 -30.97
N TYR A 192 5.53 -4.52 -31.73
CA TYR A 192 5.76 -5.06 -33.07
C TYR A 192 7.10 -5.79 -33.16
N PRO A 193 7.33 -6.65 -34.16
CA PRO A 193 8.64 -7.28 -34.38
C PRO A 193 9.80 -6.26 -34.42
N GLU A 194 9.55 -5.07 -34.95
CA GLU A 194 10.52 -3.97 -35.01
C GLU A 194 10.92 -3.48 -33.62
N SER A 195 9.99 -3.49 -32.66
CA SER A 195 10.25 -3.13 -31.26
C SER A 195 11.32 -4.02 -30.63
N MET A 196 11.45 -5.27 -31.09
CA MET A 196 12.41 -6.25 -30.56
C MET A 196 13.84 -6.04 -31.06
N LYS A 197 14.05 -5.27 -32.14
CA LYS A 197 15.38 -5.02 -32.71
C LYS A 197 16.33 -4.29 -31.74
N LYS A 198 15.77 -3.46 -30.87
CA LYS A 198 16.49 -2.68 -29.84
C LYS A 198 15.96 -2.94 -28.43
N ALA A 199 15.24 -4.04 -28.24
CA ALA A 199 14.68 -4.36 -26.94
C ALA A 199 15.79 -4.75 -25.95
N MET A 200 15.66 -4.27 -24.72
CA MET A 200 16.57 -4.58 -23.62
C MET A 200 16.43 -6.07 -23.25
N PRO A 201 17.52 -6.76 -22.91
CA PRO A 201 17.44 -8.11 -22.36
C PRO A 201 16.55 -8.16 -21.11
N TYR A 202 15.78 -9.24 -20.97
CA TYR A 202 14.84 -9.40 -19.86
C TYR A 202 15.46 -9.13 -18.48
N ASP A 203 16.60 -9.75 -18.19
CA ASP A 203 17.19 -9.69 -16.85
C ASP A 203 17.66 -8.27 -16.50
N GLU A 204 18.21 -7.54 -17.48
CA GLU A 204 18.62 -6.13 -17.32
C GLU A 204 17.40 -5.23 -17.08
N ALA A 205 16.34 -5.38 -17.89
CA ALA A 205 15.12 -4.60 -17.72
C ALA A 205 14.45 -4.88 -16.37
N ARG A 206 14.44 -6.14 -15.95
CA ARG A 206 13.89 -6.57 -14.67
C ARG A 206 14.67 -5.97 -13.50
N GLU A 207 16.00 -6.00 -13.55
CA GLU A 207 16.85 -5.44 -12.49
C GLU A 207 16.60 -3.93 -12.32
N GLN A 208 16.64 -3.18 -13.43
CA GLN A 208 16.36 -1.74 -13.42
C GLN A 208 14.96 -1.42 -12.90
N ALA A 209 13.94 -2.19 -13.31
CA ALA A 209 12.58 -2.01 -12.84
C ALA A 209 12.46 -2.24 -11.33
N ILE A 210 13.03 -3.34 -10.82
CA ILE A 210 12.98 -3.68 -9.39
C ILE A 210 13.71 -2.63 -8.55
N GLU A 211 14.83 -2.11 -9.02
CA GLU A 211 15.56 -1.04 -8.35
C GLU A 211 14.67 0.21 -8.15
N ILE A 212 13.95 0.62 -9.20
CA ILE A 212 13.04 1.77 -9.14
C ILE A 212 11.87 1.49 -8.18
N LEU A 213 11.23 0.32 -8.32
CA LEU A 213 9.99 -0.05 -7.62
C LEU A 213 10.21 -0.36 -6.14
N THR A 214 11.41 -0.82 -5.75
CA THR A 214 11.70 -1.24 -4.38
C THR A 214 11.53 -0.08 -3.38
N GLY A 215 10.82 -0.38 -2.29
CA GLY A 215 10.49 0.58 -1.24
C GLY A 215 9.46 1.64 -1.61
N LYS A 216 8.85 1.59 -2.81
CA LYS A 216 7.84 2.55 -3.26
C LYS A 216 6.42 2.02 -3.07
N ILE A 217 5.45 2.93 -3.12
CA ILE A 217 4.05 2.59 -3.34
C ILE A 217 3.83 2.45 -4.84
N ILE A 218 3.33 1.29 -5.26
CA ILE A 218 3.15 0.94 -6.67
C ILE A 218 1.68 1.02 -7.00
N VAL A 219 1.35 1.87 -7.97
CA VAL A 219 -0.02 2.11 -8.45
C VAL A 219 -0.15 1.52 -9.85
N GLY A 220 -1.26 0.85 -10.13
CA GLY A 220 -1.54 0.29 -11.44
C GLY A 220 -2.91 -0.37 -11.49
N HIS A 221 -3.24 -0.98 -12.63
CA HIS A 221 -4.54 -1.59 -12.87
C HIS A 221 -4.38 -3.06 -13.27
N SER A 222 -4.76 -3.99 -12.39
CA SER A 222 -4.56 -5.43 -12.57
C SER A 222 -3.09 -5.87 -12.48
N LEU A 223 -2.37 -5.30 -11.52
CA LEU A 223 -0.91 -5.44 -11.30
C LEU A 223 -0.44 -6.88 -11.09
N LYS A 224 -1.35 -7.81 -10.79
CA LYS A 224 -1.03 -9.24 -10.67
C LYS A 224 -0.34 -9.77 -11.93
N HIS A 225 -0.77 -9.32 -13.12
CA HIS A 225 -0.18 -9.78 -14.37
C HIS A 225 1.20 -9.17 -14.61
N ASP A 226 1.37 -7.89 -14.31
CA ASP A 226 2.65 -7.17 -14.37
C ASP A 226 3.70 -7.83 -13.47
N PHE A 227 3.35 -8.06 -12.20
CA PHE A 227 4.24 -8.71 -11.25
C PHE A 227 4.62 -10.13 -11.64
N ALA A 228 3.69 -10.86 -12.27
CA ALA A 228 3.96 -12.21 -12.77
C ALA A 228 5.01 -12.20 -13.90
N VAL A 229 4.89 -11.29 -14.87
CA VAL A 229 5.86 -11.22 -15.99
C VAL A 229 7.19 -10.58 -15.59
N ILE A 230 7.21 -9.68 -14.60
CA ILE A 230 8.45 -9.17 -13.98
C ILE A 230 9.10 -10.27 -13.10
N ASN A 231 8.35 -11.29 -12.69
CA ASN A 231 8.77 -12.30 -11.73
C ASN A 231 9.27 -11.65 -10.43
N TRP A 232 8.41 -10.82 -9.82
CA TRP A 232 8.70 -10.08 -8.59
C TRP A 232 7.45 -9.88 -7.76
N GLU A 233 7.55 -10.09 -6.44
CA GLU A 233 6.44 -9.90 -5.50
C GLU A 233 6.73 -8.74 -4.53
N PRO A 234 6.03 -7.60 -4.64
CA PRO A 234 6.17 -6.51 -3.69
C PRO A 234 5.42 -6.78 -2.38
N LEU A 235 5.80 -6.06 -1.32
CA LEU A 235 5.04 -6.03 -0.07
C LEU A 235 3.61 -5.55 -0.33
N GLN A 236 2.62 -6.37 0.03
CA GLN A 236 1.20 -6.12 -0.27
C GLN A 236 0.69 -4.73 0.19
N HIS A 237 1.24 -4.18 1.27
CA HIS A 237 0.84 -2.85 1.76
C HIS A 237 1.41 -1.68 0.95
N ASN A 238 2.36 -1.94 0.05
CA ASN A 238 2.90 -0.98 -0.90
C ASN A 238 2.14 -1.01 -2.24
N VAL A 239 1.28 -2.00 -2.49
CA VAL A 239 0.52 -2.09 -3.73
C VAL A 239 -0.79 -1.30 -3.63
N ARG A 240 -1.13 -0.58 -4.70
CA ARG A 240 -2.37 0.16 -4.92
C ARG A 240 -2.95 -0.25 -6.26
N ASP A 241 -3.42 -1.48 -6.31
CA ASP A 241 -4.08 -2.02 -7.50
C ASP A 241 -5.54 -1.53 -7.57
N LEU A 242 -5.85 -0.75 -8.61
CA LEU A 242 -7.14 -0.10 -8.79
C LEU A 242 -8.32 -1.07 -8.76
N ILE A 243 -8.13 -2.32 -9.21
CA ILE A 243 -9.21 -3.32 -9.24
C ILE A 243 -9.70 -3.69 -7.83
N THR A 244 -8.89 -3.43 -6.80
CA THR A 244 -9.20 -3.72 -5.40
C THR A 244 -9.95 -2.60 -4.69
N TYR A 245 -10.04 -1.42 -5.31
CA TYR A 245 -10.66 -0.25 -4.69
C TYR A 245 -12.16 -0.20 -4.99
N LYS A 246 -12.98 -0.24 -3.94
CA LYS A 246 -14.44 -0.36 -4.07
C LYS A 246 -15.11 0.71 -4.95
N LYS A 247 -14.59 1.95 -4.96
CA LYS A 247 -15.13 3.04 -5.79
C LYS A 247 -14.94 2.79 -7.30
N PHE A 248 -13.99 1.92 -7.65
CA PHE A 248 -13.64 1.57 -9.03
C PHE A 248 -14.24 0.23 -9.48
N GLN A 249 -15.16 -0.32 -8.68
CA GLN A 249 -15.93 -1.51 -9.01
C GLN A 249 -17.35 -1.12 -9.40
N ASP A 250 -18.03 -1.99 -10.15
CA ASP A 250 -19.46 -1.87 -10.44
C ASP A 250 -20.33 -2.33 -9.24
N GLU A 251 -21.65 -2.32 -9.42
CA GLU A 251 -22.61 -2.74 -8.39
C GLU A 251 -22.47 -4.21 -7.99
N GLY A 252 -21.91 -5.06 -8.87
CA GLY A 252 -21.60 -6.46 -8.62
C GLY A 252 -20.25 -6.69 -7.94
N ASN A 253 -19.50 -5.63 -7.61
CA ASN A 253 -18.11 -5.66 -7.17
C ASN A 253 -17.12 -6.19 -8.24
N HIS A 254 -17.47 -6.14 -9.52
CA HIS A 254 -16.52 -6.42 -10.59
C HIS A 254 -15.70 -5.16 -10.88
N PRO A 255 -14.39 -5.29 -11.13
CA PRO A 255 -13.56 -4.14 -11.46
C PRO A 255 -13.96 -3.54 -12.81
N LYS A 256 -14.15 -2.21 -12.84
CA LYS A 256 -14.35 -1.47 -14.10
C LYS A 256 -13.01 -1.39 -14.84
N SER A 257 -13.02 -1.40 -16.18
CA SER A 257 -11.80 -1.25 -16.97
C SER A 257 -11.15 0.11 -16.78
N LEU A 258 -9.83 0.17 -16.92
CA LEU A 258 -9.06 1.43 -16.85
C LEU A 258 -9.62 2.50 -17.81
N LYS A 259 -9.99 2.12 -19.04
CA LYS A 259 -10.64 3.02 -20.01
C LYS A 259 -11.93 3.66 -19.48
N LYS A 260 -12.81 2.86 -18.87
CA LYS A 260 -14.08 3.37 -18.29
C LYS A 260 -13.82 4.29 -17.11
N LEU A 261 -12.92 3.90 -16.22
CA LEU A 261 -12.56 4.71 -15.05
C LEU A 261 -11.94 6.04 -15.44
N THR A 262 -11.02 6.02 -16.41
CA THR A 262 -10.33 7.23 -16.88
C THR A 262 -11.32 8.19 -17.54
N LEU A 263 -12.26 7.69 -18.32
CA LEU A 263 -13.32 8.51 -18.90
C LEU A 263 -14.24 9.10 -17.81
N GLU A 264 -14.65 8.29 -16.83
CA GLU A 264 -15.59 8.69 -15.77
C GLU A 264 -14.99 9.71 -14.78
N PHE A 265 -13.72 9.55 -14.40
CA PHE A 265 -13.12 10.32 -13.30
C PHE A 265 -12.09 11.36 -13.74
N LEU A 266 -11.48 11.19 -14.92
CA LEU A 266 -10.45 12.09 -15.44
C LEU A 266 -10.88 12.78 -16.74
N GLU A 267 -12.05 12.44 -17.29
CA GLU A 267 -12.57 13.01 -18.55
C GLU A 267 -11.59 12.85 -19.71
N LYS A 268 -10.74 11.82 -19.68
CA LYS A 268 -9.79 11.48 -20.75
C LYS A 268 -10.17 10.17 -21.42
N GLN A 269 -10.12 10.15 -22.74
CA GLN A 269 -10.21 8.93 -23.52
C GLN A 269 -8.81 8.35 -23.74
N ILE A 270 -8.65 7.08 -23.42
CA ILE A 270 -7.43 6.29 -23.63
C ILE A 270 -7.79 5.00 -24.37
N GLN A 271 -6.78 4.28 -24.87
CA GLN A 271 -6.95 2.99 -25.55
C GLN A 271 -7.94 3.10 -26.74
N SER A 272 -7.75 4.13 -27.58
CA SER A 272 -8.51 4.31 -28.83
C SER A 272 -7.96 3.45 -29.99
N GLY A 273 -6.77 2.88 -29.81
CA GLY A 273 -6.12 1.91 -30.69
C GLY A 273 -5.39 0.88 -29.84
N SER A 274 -4.14 0.57 -30.18
CA SER A 274 -3.27 -0.21 -29.30
C SER A 274 -3.04 0.53 -27.97
N HIS A 275 -2.70 -0.23 -26.94
CA HIS A 275 -2.36 0.29 -25.64
C HIS A 275 -1.00 0.99 -25.66
N SER A 276 -0.79 1.82 -24.65
CA SER A 276 0.48 2.48 -24.39
C SER A 276 0.70 2.45 -22.91
N SER A 277 1.60 1.58 -22.46
CA SER A 277 1.87 1.41 -21.03
C SER A 277 2.23 2.70 -20.29
N VAL A 278 2.87 3.69 -20.94
CA VAL A 278 3.10 5.01 -20.33
C VAL A 278 1.78 5.73 -20.04
N VAL A 279 0.84 5.70 -20.99
CA VAL A 279 -0.48 6.34 -20.86
C VAL A 279 -1.30 5.63 -19.79
N ASP A 280 -1.25 4.30 -19.75
CA ASP A 280 -2.02 3.49 -18.82
C ASP A 280 -1.48 3.61 -17.39
N ALA A 281 -0.15 3.62 -17.20
CA ALA A 281 0.48 3.90 -15.91
C ALA A 281 0.13 5.30 -15.39
N ARG A 282 0.10 6.31 -16.26
CA ARG A 282 -0.35 7.68 -15.94
C ARG A 282 -1.83 7.73 -15.57
N ALA A 283 -2.68 7.06 -16.33
CA ALA A 283 -4.11 6.99 -16.06
C ALA A 283 -4.37 6.36 -14.68
N ALA A 284 -3.71 5.24 -14.39
CA ALA A 284 -3.83 4.56 -13.10
C ALA A 284 -3.40 5.46 -11.93
N LEU A 285 -2.29 6.18 -12.11
CA LEU A 285 -1.78 7.14 -11.12
C LEU A 285 -2.73 8.34 -10.92
N GLY A 286 -3.29 8.88 -12.00
CA GLY A 286 -4.29 9.96 -11.93
C GLY A 286 -5.53 9.53 -11.14
N LEU A 287 -6.04 8.32 -11.39
CA LEU A 287 -7.17 7.75 -10.64
C LEU A 287 -6.84 7.54 -9.17
N TYR A 288 -5.63 7.04 -8.86
CA TYR A 288 -5.17 6.90 -7.48
C TYR A 288 -5.11 8.26 -6.76
N ARG A 289 -4.62 9.32 -7.42
CA ARG A 289 -4.53 10.66 -6.82
C ARG A 289 -5.88 11.20 -6.36
N ILE A 290 -6.97 10.91 -7.08
CA ILE A 290 -8.34 11.29 -6.68
C ILE A 290 -8.73 10.65 -5.33
N VAL A 291 -8.28 9.41 -5.08
CA VAL A 291 -8.68 8.62 -3.91
C VAL A 291 -7.56 8.41 -2.90
N GLU A 292 -6.41 9.06 -3.09
CA GLU A 292 -5.18 8.78 -2.36
C GLU A 292 -5.37 8.85 -0.85
N HIS A 293 -5.98 9.95 -0.38
CA HIS A 293 -6.16 10.20 1.05
C HIS A 293 -7.01 9.11 1.71
N SER A 294 -8.15 8.78 1.09
CA SER A 294 -9.09 7.79 1.63
C SER A 294 -8.51 6.37 1.55
N TRP A 295 -7.81 6.03 0.47
CA TRP A 295 -7.14 4.74 0.34
C TRP A 295 -6.01 4.56 1.36
N ASN A 296 -5.12 5.56 1.50
CA ASN A 296 -4.02 5.49 2.45
C ASN A 296 -4.50 5.38 3.90
N GLN A 297 -5.63 6.02 4.25
CA GLN A 297 -6.26 5.85 5.56
C GLN A 297 -6.78 4.41 5.77
N GLN A 298 -7.39 3.79 4.75
CA GLN A 298 -7.85 2.40 4.82
C GLN A 298 -6.68 1.42 5.04
N VAL A 299 -5.57 1.61 4.32
CA VAL A 299 -4.38 0.75 4.45
C VAL A 299 -3.76 0.87 5.85
N ARG A 300 -3.55 2.10 6.35
CA ARG A 300 -3.06 2.34 7.71
C ARG A 300 -3.96 1.71 8.79
N SER A 301 -5.26 1.78 8.59
CA SER A 301 -6.25 1.19 9.49
C SER A 301 -6.18 -0.34 9.48
N LYS A 302 -6.03 -0.97 8.31
CA LYS A 302 -5.84 -2.43 8.20
C LYS A 302 -4.53 -2.87 8.85
N GLN A 303 -3.44 -2.15 8.61
CA GLN A 303 -2.14 -2.44 9.21
C GLN A 303 -2.16 -2.33 10.74
N SER A 304 -2.80 -1.29 11.30
CA SER A 304 -2.90 -1.14 12.76
C SER A 304 -3.72 -2.27 13.40
N LYS A 305 -4.80 -2.71 12.74
CA LYS A 305 -5.58 -3.88 13.16
C LYS A 305 -4.75 -5.16 13.13
N LEU A 306 -4.05 -5.44 12.03
CA LEU A 306 -3.15 -6.60 11.89
C LEU A 306 -2.08 -6.65 12.98
N LYS A 307 -1.48 -5.50 13.30
CA LYS A 307 -0.51 -5.38 14.40
C LYS A 307 -1.14 -5.71 15.76
N ARG A 308 -2.33 -5.17 16.05
CA ARG A 308 -3.05 -5.46 17.31
C ARG A 308 -3.39 -6.94 17.44
N THR A 309 -3.97 -7.55 16.39
CA THR A 309 -4.31 -8.97 16.40
C THR A 309 -3.07 -9.86 16.57
N ARG A 310 -1.93 -9.47 15.99
CA ARG A 310 -0.67 -10.19 16.17
C ARG A 310 -0.16 -10.11 17.62
N VAL A 311 -0.17 -8.91 18.21
CA VAL A 311 0.22 -8.72 19.61
C VAL A 311 -0.71 -9.49 20.56
N GLU A 312 -2.03 -9.46 20.33
CA GLU A 312 -3.00 -10.23 21.11
C GLU A 312 -2.76 -11.75 21.02
N ALA A 313 -2.44 -12.26 19.83
CA ALA A 313 -2.08 -13.66 19.64
C ALA A 313 -0.78 -14.03 20.38
N GLU A 314 0.26 -13.19 20.28
CA GLU A 314 1.54 -13.40 20.97
C GLU A 314 1.39 -13.39 22.50
N VAL A 315 0.59 -12.46 23.06
CA VAL A 315 0.26 -12.40 24.49
C VAL A 315 -0.51 -13.65 24.95
N ASN A 316 -1.48 -14.12 24.16
CA ASN A 316 -2.25 -15.32 24.50
C ASN A 316 -1.39 -16.58 24.51
N ILE A 317 -0.44 -16.73 23.57
CA ILE A 317 0.51 -17.83 23.53
C ILE A 317 1.42 -17.83 24.77
N PHE A 318 1.90 -16.65 25.18
CA PHE A 318 2.73 -16.51 26.38
C PHE A 318 1.93 -16.83 27.66
N GLY A 319 0.68 -16.36 27.74
CA GLY A 319 -0.23 -16.65 28.87
C GLY A 319 -0.56 -18.14 29.04
N GLN A 320 -0.66 -18.90 27.94
CA GLN A 320 -0.88 -20.35 28.00
C GLN A 320 0.36 -21.13 28.46
N LYS A 321 1.58 -20.74 28.03
CA LYS A 321 2.84 -21.36 28.48
C LYS A 321 3.08 -21.19 29.99
N HIS A 322 2.67 -20.07 30.58
CA HIS A 322 2.79 -19.85 32.03
C HIS A 322 1.75 -20.59 32.87
N LYS A 323 0.58 -20.95 32.32
CA LYS A 323 -0.40 -21.81 33.00
C LYS A 323 0.03 -23.28 33.05
N GLY A 324 0.73 -23.78 32.02
CA GLY A 324 1.29 -25.14 32.00
C GLY A 324 2.40 -25.36 33.05
N ARG A 325 3.22 -24.34 33.34
CA ARG A 325 4.31 -24.43 34.32
C ARG A 325 3.85 -24.47 35.79
N LYS A 326 2.63 -24.00 36.09
CA LYS A 326 2.05 -24.09 37.45
C LYS A 326 1.48 -25.48 37.75
N ARG A 327 1.10 -26.26 36.74
CA ARG A 327 0.47 -27.58 36.92
C ARG A 327 1.48 -28.69 37.29
N VAL A 328 2.72 -28.58 36.81
CA VAL A 328 3.80 -29.56 37.10
C VAL A 328 4.36 -29.43 38.53
N LYS A 329 4.14 -28.29 39.23
CA LYS A 329 4.57 -28.13 40.63
C LYS A 329 3.58 -28.68 41.66
N THR A 330 2.33 -28.96 41.28
CA THR A 330 1.31 -29.51 42.19
C THR A 330 1.26 -31.04 42.20
N GLU A 331 1.73 -31.74 41.16
CA GLU A 331 1.74 -33.22 41.13
C GLU A 331 2.94 -33.86 41.85
N LYS A 332 4.00 -33.11 42.18
CA LYS A 332 5.13 -33.63 42.97
C LYS A 332 4.91 -33.64 44.49
N ASN A 333 3.80 -33.07 44.98
CA ASN A 333 3.49 -33.04 46.42
C ASN A 333 2.37 -34.03 46.84
N ALA A 334 1.89 -34.90 45.94
CA ALA A 334 0.80 -35.84 46.23
C ALA A 334 1.26 -37.32 46.36
N LEU A 335 2.57 -37.59 46.34
CA LEU A 335 3.14 -38.92 46.58
C LEU A 335 4.01 -38.87 47.85
N ALA A 336 3.37 -38.71 49.01
CA ALA A 336 4.05 -38.77 50.30
C ALA A 336 3.17 -39.27 51.44
N GLU A 337 2.13 -40.09 51.19
CA GLU A 337 1.48 -40.86 52.26
C GLU A 337 1.07 -42.23 51.70
N GLY A 338 1.78 -43.27 52.14
CA GLY A 338 1.48 -44.69 51.89
C GLY A 338 0.68 -45.29 53.06
N PRO A 339 -0.10 -46.36 52.82
CA PRO A 339 -1.07 -46.90 53.77
C PRO A 339 -0.43 -47.79 54.86
N GLN A 340 -1.09 -47.82 56.03
CA GLN A 340 -0.86 -48.79 57.12
C GLN A 340 -1.26 -50.22 56.73
#